data_AF-B4I2I8-F1
#
_entry.id   AF-B4I2I8-F1
#
_cell.length_a   1.000
_cell.length_b   1.000
_cell.length_c   1.000
_cell.angle_alpha   90.00
_cell.angle_beta   90.00
_cell.angle_gamma   90.00
#
_symmetry.space_group_name_H-M   'P 1'
#
loop_
_entity.id
_entity.type
_entity.pdbx_description
1 polymer ?
#
loop_
_entity_poly.entity_id
_entity_poly.type
_entity_poly.pdbx_seq_one_letter_code
_entity_poly.pdbx_strand_id
1 'polypeptide(L)'
;MSVQQFEQEVLQAHNSYRAKHGAQPLTLSPKLNQLATEWANYLLSRNRMEHRQNSGYGENIYMASGGNLKGADAVRSWYEEIRHYNWNHPSFQGNTGHFTQVVWKSSTELGVGFAKSGSTIYVVCNYNPPGNYNNLFRENVAPPMQ
;
A
#
# COMPACT_ATOMS: atom_id res chain seq x y z
N MET A 1 -6.72 15.61 -11.68
CA MET A 1 -5.43 14.94 -11.39
C MET A 1 -5.27 13.84 -12.43
N SER A 2 -4.13 13.76 -13.11
CA SER A 2 -3.86 12.66 -14.04
C SER A 2 -3.53 11.37 -13.28
N VAL A 3 -3.65 10.22 -13.94
CA VAL A 3 -3.27 8.92 -13.35
C VAL A 3 -1.81 8.94 -12.92
N GLN A 4 -0.92 9.41 -13.81
CA GLN A 4 0.51 9.50 -13.52
C GLN A 4 0.83 10.40 -12.32
N GLN A 5 0.12 11.52 -12.14
CA GLN A 5 0.31 12.36 -10.97
C GLN A 5 -0.09 11.64 -9.68
N PHE A 6 -1.20 10.91 -9.70
CA PHE A 6 -1.66 10.13 -8.56
C PHE A 6 -0.66 9.02 -8.19
N GLU A 7 -0.17 8.26 -9.17
CA GLU A 7 0.86 7.23 -8.98
C GLU A 7 2.13 7.80 -8.33
N GLN A 8 2.56 8.98 -8.78
CA GLN A 8 3.75 9.65 -8.23
C GLN A 8 3.52 10.15 -6.79
N GLU A 9 2.35 10.71 -6.48
CA GLU A 9 2.01 11.10 -5.10
C GLU A 9 2.03 9.90 -4.15
N VAL A 10 1.48 8.76 -4.58
CA VAL A 10 1.50 7.50 -3.82
C VAL A 10 2.95 7.03 -3.64
N LEU A 11 3.75 6.99 -4.70
CA LEU A 11 5.16 6.57 -4.64
C LEU A 11 5.98 7.45 -3.69
N GLN A 12 5.85 8.77 -3.80
CA GLN A 12 6.56 9.73 -2.96
C GLN A 12 6.19 9.57 -1.48
N ALA A 13 4.90 9.38 -1.19
CA ALA A 13 4.45 9.13 0.18
C ALA A 13 5.05 7.82 0.73
N HIS A 14 5.03 6.72 -0.05
CA HIS A 14 5.65 5.46 0.35
C HIS A 14 7.13 5.66 0.65
N ASN A 15 7.88 6.29 -0.25
CA ASN A 15 9.32 6.46 -0.12
C ASN A 15 9.70 7.39 1.03
N SER A 16 8.88 8.40 1.33
CA SER A 16 9.04 9.24 2.52
C SER A 16 8.92 8.43 3.82
N TYR A 17 7.92 7.55 3.92
CA TYR A 17 7.76 6.69 5.08
C TYR A 17 8.84 5.61 5.15
N ARG A 18 9.15 4.93 4.05
CA ARG A 18 10.22 3.91 3.98
C ARG A 18 11.57 4.46 4.41
N ALA A 19 11.89 5.69 4.02
CA ALA A 19 13.11 6.36 4.45
C ALA A 19 13.20 6.47 5.98
N LYS A 20 12.10 6.72 6.70
CA LYS A 20 12.08 6.74 8.18
C LYS A 20 12.44 5.39 8.80
N HIS A 21 12.26 4.29 8.08
CA HIS A 21 12.52 2.93 8.57
C HIS A 21 13.81 2.32 7.98
N GLY A 22 14.62 3.12 7.29
CA GLY A 22 15.83 2.63 6.60
C GLY A 22 15.54 1.63 5.48
N ALA A 23 14.32 1.65 4.92
CA ALA A 23 13.95 0.85 3.76
C ALA A 23 14.31 1.61 2.46
N GLN A 24 14.87 0.90 1.48
CA GLN A 24 15.20 1.47 0.17
C GLN A 24 13.93 1.93 -0.56
N PRO A 25 14.00 2.98 -1.40
CA PRO A 25 12.84 3.47 -2.13
C PRO A 25 12.28 2.40 -3.09
N LEU A 26 10.96 2.36 -3.20
CA LEU A 26 10.26 1.60 -4.24
C LEU A 26 10.37 2.32 -5.58
N THR A 27 10.17 1.55 -6.65
CA THR A 27 10.01 2.05 -8.02
C THR A 27 8.64 1.67 -8.57
N LEU A 28 8.04 2.53 -9.39
CA LEU A 28 6.76 2.19 -10.04
C LEU A 28 6.98 1.14 -11.12
N SER A 29 6.11 0.12 -11.14
CA SER A 29 6.10 -0.91 -12.16
C SER A 29 4.85 -0.77 -13.04
N PRO A 30 4.99 -0.46 -14.35
CA PRO A 30 3.83 -0.31 -15.24
C PRO A 30 2.91 -1.53 -15.26
N LYS A 31 3.48 -2.73 -15.19
CA LYS A 31 2.73 -3.99 -15.09
C LYS A 31 1.87 -4.03 -13.82
N LEU A 32 2.44 -3.65 -12.67
CA LEU A 32 1.72 -3.65 -11.41
C LEU A 32 0.68 -2.51 -11.35
N ASN A 33 0.95 -1.34 -11.95
CA ASN A 33 -0.04 -0.25 -12.06
C ASN A 33 -1.29 -0.71 -12.82
N GLN A 34 -1.09 -1.43 -13.93
CA GLN A 34 -2.20 -2.01 -14.69
C GLN A 34 -3.01 -2.98 -13.82
N LEU A 35 -2.37 -3.94 -13.16
CA LEU A 35 -3.04 -4.93 -12.30
C LEU A 35 -3.80 -4.27 -11.14
N ALA A 36 -3.19 -3.28 -10.48
CA ALA A 36 -3.81 -2.52 -9.41
C ALA A 36 -5.03 -1.72 -9.91
N THR A 37 -4.94 -1.12 -11.11
CA THR A 37 -6.03 -0.37 -11.73
C THR A 37 -7.20 -1.28 -12.10
N GLU A 38 -6.92 -2.45 -12.69
CA GLU A 38 -7.93 -3.47 -12.97
C GLU A 38 -8.65 -3.90 -11.69
N TRP A 39 -7.91 -4.10 -10.59
CA TRP A 39 -8.52 -4.49 -9.32
C TRP A 39 -9.34 -3.37 -8.70
N ALA A 40 -8.85 -2.13 -8.71
CA ALA A 40 -9.61 -0.98 -8.21
C ALA A 40 -10.95 -0.82 -8.95
N ASN A 41 -10.96 -1.01 -10.29
CA ASN A 41 -12.19 -0.99 -11.09
C ASN A 41 -13.14 -2.14 -10.72
N TYR A 42 -12.60 -3.35 -10.53
CA TYR A 42 -13.40 -4.49 -10.07
C TYR A 42 -14.05 -4.21 -8.71
N LEU A 43 -13.29 -3.76 -7.72
CA LEU A 43 -13.79 -3.45 -6.38
C LEU A 43 -14.87 -2.36 -6.41
N LEU A 44 -14.65 -1.32 -7.19
CA LEU A 44 -15.63 -0.25 -7.40
C LEU A 44 -16.91 -0.78 -8.04
N SER A 45 -16.82 -1.62 -9.08
CA SER A 45 -17.99 -2.17 -9.77
C SER A 45 -18.83 -3.11 -8.89
N ARG A 46 -18.19 -3.76 -7.92
CA ARG A 46 -18.82 -4.72 -7.00
C ARG A 46 -19.18 -4.09 -5.65
N ASN A 47 -18.69 -2.88 -5.37
CA ASN A 47 -18.77 -2.22 -4.07
C ASN A 47 -18.29 -3.13 -2.93
N ARG A 48 -17.08 -3.68 -3.06
CA ARG A 48 -16.47 -4.61 -2.11
C ARG A 48 -15.07 -4.18 -1.69
N MET A 49 -14.66 -4.59 -0.49
CA MET A 49 -13.29 -4.49 0.00
C MET A 49 -12.75 -5.91 0.18
N GLU A 50 -12.13 -6.45 -0.87
CA GLU A 50 -11.60 -7.82 -0.87
C GLU A 50 -10.25 -7.90 -1.59
N HIS A 51 -9.35 -8.72 -1.07
CA HIS A 51 -8.04 -8.93 -1.69
C HIS A 51 -8.11 -9.79 -2.96
N ARG A 52 -7.25 -9.47 -3.93
CA ARG A 52 -7.11 -10.27 -5.16
C ARG A 52 -6.50 -11.64 -4.82
N GLN A 53 -7.26 -12.70 -5.07
CA GLN A 53 -6.79 -14.07 -4.86
C GLN A 53 -5.71 -14.45 -5.88
N ASN A 54 -4.70 -15.20 -5.45
CA ASN A 54 -3.65 -15.78 -6.32
C ASN A 54 -2.89 -14.75 -7.18
N SER A 55 -2.71 -13.51 -6.71
CA SER A 55 -2.01 -12.46 -7.46
C SER A 55 -0.49 -12.66 -7.51
N GLY A 56 0.09 -13.30 -6.49
CA GLY A 56 1.54 -13.42 -6.31
C GLY A 56 2.22 -12.14 -5.80
N TYR A 57 1.46 -11.08 -5.50
CA TYR A 57 1.95 -9.78 -5.05
C TYR A 57 1.37 -9.41 -3.68
N GLY A 58 2.07 -8.55 -2.95
CA GLY A 58 1.50 -7.90 -1.77
C GLY A 58 0.39 -6.95 -2.20
N GLU A 59 -0.55 -6.65 -1.31
CA GLU A 59 -1.67 -5.77 -1.66
C GLU A 59 -2.15 -4.94 -0.47
N ASN A 60 -2.31 -3.64 -0.69
CA ASN A 60 -3.04 -2.75 0.20
C ASN A 60 -4.23 -2.16 -0.56
N ILE A 61 -5.38 -2.06 0.12
CA ILE A 61 -6.62 -1.52 -0.44
C ILE A 61 -7.12 -0.39 0.46
N TYR A 62 -7.60 0.68 -0.15
CA TYR A 62 -8.18 1.81 0.54
C TYR A 62 -9.46 2.25 -0.17
N MET A 63 -10.47 2.60 0.60
CA MET A 63 -11.73 3.14 0.11
C MET A 63 -12.05 4.44 0.84
N ALA A 64 -12.46 5.45 0.09
CA ALA A 64 -12.94 6.70 0.66
C ALA A 64 -14.20 7.19 -0.06
N SER A 65 -14.99 7.97 0.68
CA SER A 65 -16.14 8.73 0.18
C SER A 65 -15.86 10.23 0.35
N GLY A 66 -16.19 11.06 -0.64
CA GLY A 66 -16.09 12.52 -0.50
C GLY A 66 -15.43 13.26 -1.67
N GLY A 67 -15.17 12.56 -2.78
CA GLY A 67 -14.87 13.19 -4.07
C GLY A 67 -13.44 13.69 -4.28
N ASN A 68 -12.71 14.12 -3.26
CA ASN A 68 -11.32 14.60 -3.38
C ASN A 68 -10.36 13.81 -2.49
N LEU A 69 -9.81 12.72 -3.03
CA LEU A 69 -8.75 11.93 -2.40
C LEU A 69 -7.42 12.19 -3.13
N LYS A 70 -6.36 12.51 -2.39
CA LYS A 70 -5.00 12.53 -2.93
C LYS A 70 -4.35 11.17 -2.74
N GLY A 71 -3.38 10.83 -3.60
CA GLY A 71 -2.69 9.54 -3.51
C GLY A 71 -2.04 9.33 -2.14
N ALA A 72 -1.44 10.39 -1.59
CA ALA A 72 -0.80 10.37 -0.29
C ALA A 72 -1.75 10.08 0.89
N ASP A 73 -3.07 10.34 0.76
CA ASP A 73 -4.02 10.13 1.85
C ASP A 73 -4.20 8.64 2.19
N ALA A 74 -4.26 7.78 1.16
CA ALA A 74 -4.33 6.33 1.33
C ALA A 74 -3.07 5.80 2.02
N VAL A 75 -1.89 6.25 1.57
CA VAL A 75 -0.60 5.83 2.14
C VAL A 75 -0.45 6.26 3.59
N ARG A 76 -0.86 7.49 3.91
CA ARG A 76 -0.89 7.97 5.30
C ARG A 76 -1.81 7.10 6.17
N SER A 77 -3.02 6.78 5.69
CA SER A 77 -3.95 5.93 6.43
C SER A 77 -3.36 4.55 6.72
N TRP A 78 -2.69 3.94 5.74
CA TRP A 78 -2.01 2.66 5.92
C TRP A 78 -0.83 2.77 6.89
N TYR A 79 -0.03 3.83 6.79
CA TYR A 79 1.12 4.03 7.66
C TYR A 79 0.73 4.29 9.12
N GLU A 80 -0.40 4.98 9.37
CA GLU A 80 -0.88 5.29 10.73
C GLU A 80 -1.15 4.04 11.58
N GLU A 81 -1.31 2.87 10.98
CA GLU A 81 -1.37 1.59 11.68
C GLU A 81 -0.11 1.29 12.52
N ILE A 82 1.02 1.96 12.26
CA ILE A 82 2.24 1.89 13.08
C ILE A 82 1.96 2.10 14.57
N ARG A 83 0.97 2.91 14.94
CA ARG A 83 0.58 3.17 16.34
C ARG A 83 0.03 1.93 17.06
N HIS A 84 -0.36 0.91 16.31
CA HIS A 84 -0.87 -0.37 16.81
C HIS A 84 0.16 -1.49 16.73
N TYR A 85 1.33 -1.25 16.12
CA TYR A 85 2.34 -2.29 15.93
C TYR A 85 3.14 -2.55 17.20
N ASN A 86 3.05 -3.77 17.72
CA ASN A 86 3.84 -4.20 18.87
C ASN A 86 5.26 -4.63 18.44
N TRP A 87 6.22 -3.73 18.64
CA TRP A 87 7.64 -3.93 18.32
C TRP A 87 8.31 -5.08 19.09
N ASN A 88 7.79 -5.46 20.26
CA ASN A 88 8.34 -6.57 21.05
C ASN A 88 7.92 -7.95 20.49
N HIS A 89 6.85 -7.99 19.70
CA HIS A 89 6.31 -9.20 19.09
C HIS A 89 6.16 -9.02 17.56
N PRO A 90 7.28 -8.93 16.83
CA PRO A 90 7.26 -8.67 15.39
C PRO A 90 6.65 -9.87 14.64
N SER A 91 5.42 -9.70 14.18
CA SER A 91 4.63 -10.67 13.43
C SER A 91 3.55 -9.95 12.63
N PHE A 92 2.75 -10.69 11.86
CA PHE A 92 1.47 -10.16 11.41
C PHE A 92 0.58 -9.91 12.62
N GLN A 93 0.03 -8.71 12.72
CA GLN A 93 -0.92 -8.31 13.77
C GLN A 93 -2.14 -7.69 13.11
N GLY A 94 -3.34 -8.01 13.62
CA GLY A 94 -4.58 -7.42 13.12
C GLY A 94 -4.47 -5.89 13.11
N ASN A 95 -4.92 -5.26 12.02
CA ASN A 95 -4.87 -3.80 11.81
C ASN A 95 -3.46 -3.19 11.70
N THR A 96 -2.45 -3.99 11.32
CA THR A 96 -1.07 -3.49 11.02
C THR A 96 -0.51 -3.96 9.68
N GLY A 97 -1.30 -4.76 8.95
CA GLY A 97 -0.88 -5.38 7.70
C GLY A 97 -0.55 -4.36 6.62
N HIS A 98 -1.26 -3.23 6.58
CA HIS A 98 -1.00 -2.21 5.58
C HIS A 98 0.29 -1.45 5.89
N PHE A 99 0.49 -1.03 7.15
CA PHE A 99 1.73 -0.38 7.59
C PHE A 99 2.95 -1.25 7.28
N THR A 100 2.90 -2.51 7.71
CA THR A 100 4.02 -3.44 7.58
C THR A 100 4.37 -3.69 6.11
N GLN A 101 3.39 -3.74 5.22
CA GLN A 101 3.62 -3.81 3.78
C GLN A 101 4.23 -2.51 3.20
N VAL A 102 3.80 -1.32 3.64
CA VAL A 102 4.37 -0.03 3.17
C VAL A 102 5.88 0.03 3.44
N VAL A 103 6.30 -0.38 4.64
CA VAL A 103 7.70 -0.28 5.08
C VAL A 103 8.51 -1.55 4.83
N TRP A 104 7.93 -2.58 4.21
CA TRP A 104 8.57 -3.89 4.02
C TRP A 104 9.87 -3.76 3.21
N LYS A 105 11.02 -3.96 3.86
CA LYS A 105 12.34 -3.67 3.26
C LYS A 105 12.59 -4.41 1.94
N SER A 106 12.21 -5.67 1.86
CA SER A 106 12.49 -6.50 0.67
C SER A 106 11.60 -6.18 -0.54
N SER A 107 10.50 -5.44 -0.38
CA SER A 107 9.70 -4.99 -1.52
C SER A 107 10.47 -3.90 -2.26
N THR A 108 10.53 -3.99 -3.59
CA THR A 108 11.33 -3.11 -4.47
C THR A 108 10.48 -2.39 -5.53
N GLU A 109 9.36 -3.00 -5.93
CA GLU A 109 8.44 -2.45 -6.91
C GLU A 109 7.07 -2.18 -6.29
N LEU A 110 6.42 -1.13 -6.81
CA LEU A 110 5.08 -0.68 -6.45
C LEU A 110 4.22 -0.58 -7.70
N GLY A 111 3.03 -1.18 -7.65
CA GLY A 111 1.92 -0.88 -8.54
C GLY A 111 0.93 0.03 -7.84
N VAL A 112 0.40 1.03 -8.53
CA VAL A 112 -0.63 1.92 -8.01
C VAL A 112 -1.78 1.97 -9.00
N GLY A 113 -3.00 1.79 -8.51
CA GLY A 113 -4.21 1.92 -9.29
C GLY A 113 -5.32 2.55 -8.47
N PHE A 114 -6.20 3.29 -9.12
CA PHE A 114 -7.40 3.83 -8.49
C PHE A 114 -8.59 3.81 -9.45
N ALA A 115 -9.79 3.78 -8.88
CA ALA A 115 -11.04 3.87 -9.60
C ALA A 115 -12.00 4.76 -8.82
N LYS A 116 -12.80 5.55 -9.53
CA LYS A 116 -13.76 6.50 -8.93
C LYS A 116 -15.11 6.43 -9.63
N SER A 117 -16.18 6.37 -8.84
CA SER A 117 -17.56 6.56 -9.32
C SER A 117 -18.34 7.40 -8.30
N GLY A 118 -18.90 8.53 -8.76
CA GLY A 118 -19.53 9.51 -7.88
C GLY A 118 -18.56 10.00 -6.79
N SER A 119 -18.94 9.82 -5.53
CA SER A 119 -18.13 10.18 -4.37
C SER A 119 -17.20 9.07 -3.88
N THR A 120 -17.36 7.83 -4.37
CA THR A 120 -16.61 6.65 -3.95
C THR A 120 -15.32 6.50 -4.75
N ILE A 121 -14.21 6.29 -4.05
CA ILE A 121 -12.88 6.07 -4.63
C ILE A 121 -12.28 4.82 -4.00
N TYR A 122 -11.75 3.94 -4.84
CA TYR A 122 -10.90 2.82 -4.44
C TYR A 122 -9.47 3.09 -4.88
N VAL A 123 -8.51 2.78 -4.01
CA VAL A 123 -7.08 2.79 -4.28
C VAL A 123 -6.53 1.41 -3.96
N VAL A 124 -5.78 0.85 -4.88
CA VAL A 124 -5.08 -0.43 -4.72
C VAL A 124 -3.60 -0.20 -4.95
N CYS A 125 -2.77 -0.74 -4.07
CA CYS A 125 -1.33 -0.81 -4.27
C CYS A 125 -0.88 -2.27 -4.28
N ASN A 126 -0.10 -2.66 -5.28
CA ASN A 126 0.54 -3.98 -5.32
C ASN A 126 2.05 -3.87 -5.07
N TYR A 127 2.62 -4.84 -4.36
CA TYR A 127 4.02 -4.81 -3.94
C TYR A 127 4.75 -6.06 -4.42
N ASN A 128 5.95 -5.87 -4.98
CA ASN A 128 6.80 -6.98 -5.42
C ASN A 128 8.26 -6.80 -4.93
N PRO A 129 8.88 -7.82 -4.33
CA PRO A 129 8.26 -9.01 -3.72
C PRO A 129 7.16 -8.68 -2.69
N PRO A 130 6.19 -9.58 -2.47
CA PRO A 130 5.18 -9.45 -1.42
C PRO A 130 5.81 -9.33 -0.03
N GLY A 131 5.15 -8.57 0.85
CA GLY A 131 5.48 -8.48 2.27
C GLY A 131 4.64 -9.41 3.14
N ASN A 132 4.67 -9.15 4.45
CA ASN A 132 3.83 -9.80 5.47
C ASN A 132 4.00 -11.32 5.60
N TYR A 133 5.18 -11.84 5.27
CA TYR A 133 5.56 -13.21 5.60
C TYR A 133 5.92 -13.32 7.08
N ASN A 134 5.18 -14.16 7.82
CA ASN A 134 5.26 -14.27 9.28
C ASN A 134 6.68 -14.47 9.84
N ASN A 135 7.53 -15.22 9.13
CA ASN A 135 8.91 -15.50 9.54
C ASN A 135 9.92 -14.39 9.19
N LEU A 136 9.50 -13.33 8.50
CA LEU A 136 10.41 -12.31 7.94
C LEU A 136 10.19 -10.89 8.51
N PHE A 137 9.30 -10.71 9.48
CA PHE A 137 8.97 -9.38 10.04
C PHE A 137 10.18 -8.67 10.66
N ARG A 138 11.00 -9.39 11.46
CA ARG A 138 12.19 -8.80 12.13
C ARG A 138 13.18 -8.19 11.14
N GLU A 139 13.34 -8.81 9.98
CA GLU A 139 14.27 -8.38 8.95
C GLU A 139 13.70 -7.25 8.09
N ASN A 140 12.36 -7.17 7.98
CA ASN A 140 11.70 -6.31 7.01
C ASN A 140 10.96 -5.11 7.59
N VAL A 141 10.65 -5.10 8.88
CA VAL A 141 9.92 -4.03 9.57
C VAL A 141 10.79 -3.51 10.71
N ALA A 142 11.59 -2.49 10.43
CA ALA A 142 12.43 -1.82 11.43
C ALA A 142 11.65 -0.72 12.16
N PRO A 143 12.01 -0.35 13.40
CA PRO A 143 11.48 0.85 14.04
C PRO A 143 11.87 2.13 13.26
N PRO A 144 11.10 3.23 13.39
CA PRO A 144 11.51 4.52 12.86
C PRO A 144 12.87 4.94 13.42
N MET A 145 13.73 5.48 12.57
CA MET A 145 14.98 6.12 12.97
C MET A 145 14.67 7.40 13.76
N GLN A 146 15.40 7.61 14.85
CA GLN A 146 15.34 8.84 15.65
C GLN A 146 15.97 10.02 14.91
#